data_AF-A0A0F4R008-F1
#
_entry.id   AF-A0A0F4R008-F1
#
_cell.length_a   1.000
_cell.length_b   1.000
_cell.length_c   1.000
_cell.angle_alpha   90.00
_cell.angle_beta   90.00
_cell.angle_gamma   90.00
#
_symmetry.space_group_name_H-M   'P 1'
#
loop_
_entity.id
_entity.type
_entity.pdbx_description
1 polymer ?
#
loop_
_entity_poly.entity_id
_entity_poly.type
_entity_poly.pdbx_seq_one_letter_code
_entity_poly.pdbx_strand_id
1 'polypeptide(L)'
;MVKSTDKIQRWCGAFRAAVLGISGMVFSFLAYQLAINGQVRYVEGESFDLLWQSEQASNGVLFGLSVPLLVGMLLSVYWIIRLLKLFSNGQFFHHSCYICYQGFIWTKIALVLYSSGLTFSLDYWYHTLYHSNQVVLKIPFGELMTLGLFAVVAYLLKAAKEIEDENKEFI
;
A
#
# COMPACT_ATOMS: atom_id res chain seq x y z
N MET A 1 -25.80 -24.28 9.44
CA MET A 1 -24.67 -23.32 9.39
C MET A 1 -24.49 -22.57 8.06
N VAL A 2 -25.29 -22.80 7.01
CA VAL A 2 -25.02 -22.29 5.63
C VAL A 2 -25.34 -20.79 5.40
N LYS A 3 -26.26 -20.16 6.16
CA LYS A 3 -26.73 -18.78 5.89
C LYS A 3 -25.75 -17.64 6.26
N SER A 4 -24.71 -17.91 7.06
CA SER A 4 -23.77 -16.87 7.53
C SER A 4 -22.69 -16.57 6.49
N THR A 5 -22.14 -17.61 5.87
CA THR A 5 -21.03 -17.53 4.91
C THR A 5 -21.43 -16.84 3.61
N ASP A 6 -22.65 -17.06 3.11
CA ASP A 6 -23.15 -16.40 1.88
C ASP A 6 -23.26 -14.88 2.02
N LYS A 7 -23.65 -14.39 3.21
CA LYS A 7 -23.68 -12.95 3.49
C LYS A 7 -22.28 -12.36 3.46
N ILE A 8 -21.29 -13.04 4.08
CA ILE A 8 -19.90 -12.59 4.11
C ILE A 8 -19.32 -12.57 2.70
N GLN A 9 -19.54 -13.62 1.90
CA GLN A 9 -19.08 -13.69 0.51
C GLN A 9 -19.64 -12.56 -0.35
N ARG A 10 -20.93 -12.23 -0.20
CA ARG A 10 -21.58 -11.13 -0.93
C ARG A 10 -21.01 -9.76 -0.51
N TRP A 11 -20.74 -9.58 0.78
CA TRP A 11 -20.08 -8.38 1.29
C TRP A 11 -18.65 -8.24 0.78
N CYS A 12 -17.87 -9.32 0.75
CA CYS A 12 -16.52 -9.32 0.17
C CYS A 12 -16.53 -8.99 -1.33
N GLY A 13 -17.52 -9.51 -2.07
CA GLY A 13 -17.71 -9.17 -3.48
C GLY A 13 -18.03 -7.69 -3.71
N ALA A 14 -18.94 -7.12 -2.91
CA ALA A 14 -19.28 -5.69 -2.97
C ALA A 14 -18.07 -4.82 -2.57
N PHE A 15 -17.35 -5.20 -1.53
CA PHE A 15 -16.15 -4.49 -1.08
C PHE A 15 -15.04 -4.54 -2.14
N ARG A 16 -14.89 -5.66 -2.88
CA ARG A 16 -13.96 -5.75 -4.01
C ARG A 16 -14.31 -4.75 -5.12
N ALA A 17 -15.59 -4.63 -5.46
CA ALA A 17 -16.03 -3.66 -6.46
C ALA A 17 -15.78 -2.21 -5.98
N ALA A 18 -16.02 -1.92 -4.70
CA ALA A 18 -15.74 -0.62 -4.11
C ALA A 18 -14.23 -0.29 -4.15
N VAL A 19 -13.36 -1.22 -3.75
CA VAL A 19 -11.90 -1.04 -3.79
C VAL A 19 -11.43 -0.79 -5.22
N LEU A 20 -11.93 -1.55 -6.19
CA LEU A 20 -11.63 -1.34 -7.61
C LEU A 20 -12.08 0.04 -8.10
N GLY A 21 -13.31 0.46 -7.75
CA GLY A 21 -13.86 1.75 -8.15
C GLY A 21 -13.05 2.92 -7.57
N ILE A 22 -12.76 2.89 -6.26
CA ILE A 22 -11.96 3.92 -5.59
C ILE A 22 -10.55 3.96 -6.17
N SER A 23 -9.91 2.79 -6.33
CA SER A 23 -8.56 2.72 -6.90
C SER A 23 -8.53 3.26 -8.32
N GLY A 24 -9.49 2.88 -9.17
CA GLY A 24 -9.61 3.37 -10.55
C GLY A 24 -9.80 4.89 -10.59
N MET A 25 -10.62 5.45 -9.71
CA MET A 25 -10.80 6.90 -9.59
C MET A 25 -9.50 7.61 -9.21
N VAL A 26 -8.79 7.12 -8.18
CA VAL A 26 -7.52 7.69 -7.73
C VAL A 26 -6.46 7.62 -8.84
N PHE A 27 -6.27 6.47 -9.48
CA PHE A 27 -5.29 6.34 -10.56
C PHE A 27 -5.63 7.18 -11.78
N SER A 28 -6.92 7.33 -12.11
CA SER A 28 -7.37 8.22 -13.19
C SER A 28 -7.04 9.68 -12.88
N PHE A 29 -7.25 10.11 -11.63
CA PHE A 29 -6.87 11.45 -11.17
C PHE A 29 -5.35 11.67 -11.23
N LEU A 30 -4.54 10.69 -10.79
CA LEU A 30 -3.08 10.77 -10.87
C LEU A 30 -2.59 10.83 -12.32
N ALA A 31 -3.17 10.02 -13.21
CA ALA A 31 -2.85 10.04 -14.63
C ALA A 31 -3.23 11.39 -15.28
N TYR A 32 -4.38 11.95 -14.92
CA TYR A 32 -4.80 13.28 -15.37
C TYR A 32 -3.82 14.37 -14.91
N GLN A 33 -3.41 14.36 -13.64
CA GLN A 33 -2.43 15.31 -13.11
C GLN A 33 -1.08 15.21 -13.81
N LEU A 34 -0.63 13.99 -14.12
CA LEU A 34 0.63 13.79 -14.83
C LEU A 34 0.55 14.22 -16.30
N ALA A 35 -0.54 13.88 -17.01
CA ALA A 35 -0.67 14.14 -18.44
C ALA A 35 -0.99 15.59 -18.77
N ILE A 36 -1.82 16.25 -17.95
CA ILE A 36 -2.29 17.63 -18.23
C ILE A 36 -1.45 18.66 -17.48
N ASN A 37 -1.16 18.43 -16.20
CA ASN A 37 -0.44 19.40 -15.38
C ASN A 37 1.06 19.11 -15.31
N GLY A 38 1.53 17.95 -15.81
CA GLY A 38 2.93 17.55 -15.70
C GLY A 38 3.39 17.36 -14.27
N GLN A 39 2.47 17.15 -13.31
CA GLN A 39 2.77 17.11 -11.88
C GLN A 39 2.64 15.69 -11.32
N VAL A 40 3.59 15.32 -10.45
CA VAL A 40 3.58 14.06 -9.72
C VAL A 40 3.00 14.30 -8.33
N ARG A 41 1.70 13.99 -8.15
CA ARG A 41 0.93 14.29 -6.92
C ARG A 41 0.80 13.15 -5.92
N TYR A 42 1.47 12.02 -6.15
CA TYR A 42 1.45 10.86 -5.25
C TYR A 42 2.70 10.78 -4.36
N VAL A 43 3.65 11.69 -4.53
CA VAL A 43 4.81 11.86 -3.64
C VAL A 43 4.49 13.00 -2.69
N GLU A 44 4.63 12.75 -1.39
CA GLU A 44 4.47 13.79 -0.38
C GLU A 44 5.83 14.38 -0.01
N GLY A 45 5.97 15.71 -0.13
CA GLY A 45 7.17 16.41 0.30
C GLY A 45 7.33 17.75 -0.42
N GLU A 46 7.49 18.81 0.36
CA GLU A 46 7.68 20.16 -0.19
C GLU A 46 8.96 20.23 -1.05
N SER A 47 10.03 19.57 -0.61
CA SER A 47 11.28 19.47 -1.37
C SER A 47 11.12 18.80 -2.73
N PHE A 48 10.21 17.82 -2.87
CA PHE A 48 9.95 17.20 -4.17
C PHE A 48 9.28 18.20 -5.12
N ASP A 49 8.24 18.91 -4.66
CA ASP A 49 7.54 19.92 -5.46
C ASP A 49 8.47 21.07 -5.88
N LEU A 50 9.34 21.51 -4.97
CA LEU A 50 10.34 22.55 -5.23
C LEU A 50 11.41 22.08 -6.22
N LEU A 51 11.91 20.85 -6.09
CA LEU A 51 12.86 20.27 -7.05
C LEU A 51 12.21 20.04 -8.42
N TRP A 52 10.94 19.64 -8.47
CA TRP A 52 10.19 19.41 -9.71
C TRP A 52 9.94 20.68 -10.52
N GLN A 53 9.85 21.83 -9.84
CA GLN A 53 9.71 23.14 -10.48
C GLN A 53 11.06 23.80 -10.81
N SER A 54 12.17 23.25 -10.31
CA SER A 54 13.51 23.79 -10.53
C SER A 54 14.10 23.32 -11.85
N GLU A 55 14.76 24.22 -12.58
CA GLU A 55 15.54 23.87 -13.78
C GLU A 55 16.82 23.09 -13.45
N GLN A 56 17.25 23.05 -12.18
CA GLN A 56 18.48 22.37 -11.76
C GLN A 56 18.31 20.85 -11.57
N ALA A 57 17.08 20.35 -11.49
CA ALA A 57 16.78 18.93 -11.36
C ALA A 57 16.05 18.41 -12.60
N SER A 58 16.48 17.25 -13.10
CA SER A 58 15.79 16.63 -14.25
C SER A 58 14.49 15.97 -13.78
N ASN A 59 13.36 16.44 -14.31
CA ASN A 59 12.04 15.84 -14.08
C ASN A 59 11.99 14.35 -14.43
N GLY A 60 12.80 13.89 -15.40
CA GLY A 60 12.91 12.47 -15.73
C GLY A 60 13.51 11.63 -14.61
N VAL A 61 14.52 12.16 -13.90
CA VAL A 61 15.15 11.49 -12.76
C VAL A 61 14.20 11.47 -11.57
N LEU A 62 13.55 12.59 -11.26
CA LEU A 62 12.54 12.67 -10.19
C LEU A 62 11.34 11.74 -10.47
N PHE A 63 10.93 11.63 -11.73
CA PHE A 63 9.90 10.68 -12.14
C PHE A 63 10.39 9.25 -11.92
N GLY A 64 11.59 8.90 -12.39
CA GLY A 64 12.17 7.58 -12.20
C GLY A 64 12.28 7.16 -10.73
N LEU A 65 12.64 8.10 -9.84
CA LEU A 65 12.68 7.88 -8.39
C LEU A 65 11.29 7.75 -7.75
N SER A 66 10.23 8.28 -8.36
CA SER A 66 8.87 8.18 -7.82
C SER A 66 8.12 6.96 -8.35
N VAL A 67 8.49 6.39 -9.50
CA VAL A 67 7.86 5.18 -10.06
C VAL A 67 7.74 4.01 -9.07
N PRO A 68 8.75 3.65 -8.25
CA PRO A 68 8.62 2.55 -7.29
C PRO A 68 7.49 2.77 -6.27
N LEU A 69 7.18 4.01 -5.89
CA LEU A 69 6.04 4.32 -5.03
C LEU A 69 4.72 4.00 -5.73
N LEU A 70 4.58 4.41 -6.99
CA LEU A 70 3.38 4.13 -7.79
C LEU A 70 3.19 2.62 -8.01
N VAL A 71 4.27 1.89 -8.30
CA VAL A 71 4.25 0.42 -8.40
C VAL A 71 3.84 -0.21 -7.08
N GLY A 72 4.37 0.25 -5.95
CA GLY A 72 4.01 -0.26 -4.62
C GLY A 72 2.54 0.02 -4.24
N MET A 73 1.98 1.16 -4.67
CA MET A 73 0.55 1.46 -4.53
C MET A 73 -0.31 0.49 -5.35
N LEU A 74 0.03 0.25 -6.62
CA LEU A 74 -0.66 -0.73 -7.47
C LEU A 74 -0.59 -2.14 -6.88
N LEU A 75 0.59 -2.53 -6.39
CA LEU A 75 0.81 -3.84 -5.79
C LEU A 75 0.00 -4.00 -4.50
N SER A 76 -0.14 -2.94 -3.70
CA SER A 76 -1.02 -2.92 -2.52
C SER A 76 -2.49 -3.19 -2.89
N VAL A 77 -2.98 -2.52 -3.95
CA VAL A 77 -4.35 -2.74 -4.47
C VAL A 77 -4.51 -4.16 -5.00
N TYR A 78 -3.51 -4.68 -5.72
CA TYR A 78 -3.51 -6.06 -6.23
C TYR A 78 -3.67 -7.09 -5.11
N TRP A 79 -2.90 -6.97 -4.02
CA TRP A 79 -2.99 -7.90 -2.89
C TRP A 79 -4.38 -7.87 -2.23
N ILE A 80 -4.95 -6.68 -2.03
CA ILE A 80 -6.31 -6.53 -1.46
C ILE A 80 -7.35 -7.18 -2.36
N ILE A 81 -7.32 -6.92 -3.67
CA ILE A 81 -8.27 -7.51 -4.63
C ILE A 81 -8.15 -9.04 -4.64
N ARG A 82 -6.92 -9.55 -4.65
CA ARG A 82 -6.66 -11.00 -4.62
C ARG A 82 -7.19 -11.64 -3.34
N LEU A 83 -7.00 -10.99 -2.20
CA LEU A 83 -7.49 -11.42 -0.90
C LEU A 83 -9.02 -11.44 -0.85
N LEU A 84 -9.67 -10.37 -1.32
CA LEU A 84 -11.14 -10.31 -1.40
C LEU A 84 -11.73 -11.35 -2.35
N LYS A 85 -11.02 -11.69 -3.43
CA LYS A 85 -11.41 -12.78 -4.33
C LYS A 85 -11.36 -14.15 -3.63
N LEU A 86 -10.35 -14.40 -2.80
CA LEU A 86 -10.27 -15.65 -2.03
C LEU A 86 -11.41 -15.72 -0.99
N PHE A 87 -11.71 -14.60 -0.33
CA PHE A 87 -12.82 -14.52 0.63
C PHE A 87 -14.20 -14.66 -0.03
N SER A 88 -14.41 -14.06 -1.21
CA SER A 88 -15.67 -14.26 -1.95
C SER A 88 -15.88 -15.72 -2.37
N ASN A 89 -14.80 -16.50 -2.51
CA ASN A 89 -14.86 -17.93 -2.82
C ASN A 89 -14.98 -18.81 -1.56
N GLY A 90 -15.13 -18.23 -0.36
CA GLY A 90 -15.21 -18.97 0.90
C GLY A 90 -13.88 -19.51 1.41
N GLN A 91 -12.76 -19.17 0.78
CA GLN A 91 -11.43 -19.64 1.15
C GLN A 91 -10.79 -18.70 2.20
N PHE A 92 -11.37 -18.60 3.38
CA PHE A 92 -10.91 -17.64 4.41
C PHE A 92 -9.53 -18.01 5.00
N PHE A 93 -9.25 -19.31 5.16
CA PHE A 93 -8.07 -19.80 5.85
C PHE A 93 -7.11 -20.61 4.97
N HIS A 94 -7.22 -20.49 3.65
CA HIS A 94 -6.34 -21.22 2.73
C HIS A 94 -4.91 -20.66 2.76
N HIS A 95 -3.90 -21.49 2.49
CA HIS A 95 -2.49 -21.05 2.44
C HIS A 95 -2.29 -19.82 1.53
N SER A 96 -3.06 -19.76 0.44
CA SER A 96 -3.11 -18.64 -0.50
C SER A 96 -3.49 -17.29 0.14
N CYS A 97 -4.33 -17.28 1.17
CA CYS A 97 -4.70 -16.05 1.90
C CYS A 97 -3.52 -15.54 2.72
N TYR A 98 -2.78 -16.43 3.38
CA TYR A 98 -1.59 -16.05 4.13
C TYR A 98 -0.52 -15.43 3.23
N ILE A 99 -0.30 -15.98 2.04
CA ILE A 99 0.62 -15.38 1.05
C ILE A 99 0.16 -13.97 0.66
N CYS A 100 -1.16 -13.75 0.48
CA CYS A 100 -1.68 -12.42 0.16
C CYS A 100 -1.49 -11.43 1.31
N TYR A 101 -1.73 -11.84 2.56
CA TYR A 101 -1.47 -11.01 3.74
C TYR A 101 0.01 -10.67 3.88
N GLN A 102 0.88 -11.67 3.81
CA GLN A 102 2.32 -11.49 3.92
C GLN A 102 2.87 -10.60 2.79
N GLY A 103 2.40 -10.82 1.56
CA GLY A 103 2.74 -9.98 0.40
C GLY A 103 2.30 -8.53 0.59
N PHE A 104 1.08 -8.30 1.09
CA PHE A 104 0.59 -6.96 1.40
C PHE A 104 1.44 -6.26 2.47
N ILE A 105 1.73 -6.97 3.57
CA ILE A 105 2.56 -6.45 4.67
C ILE A 105 3.96 -6.07 4.16
N TRP A 106 4.64 -6.96 3.44
CA TRP A 106 5.96 -6.67 2.88
C TRP A 106 5.95 -5.53 1.87
N THR A 107 4.92 -5.46 1.02
CA THR A 107 4.75 -4.36 0.06
C THR A 107 4.65 -3.03 0.80
N LYS A 108 3.90 -2.98 1.90
CA LYS A 108 3.72 -1.77 2.69
C LYS A 108 4.98 -1.40 3.50
N ILE A 109 5.67 -2.37 4.09
CA ILE A 109 6.97 -2.12 4.74
C ILE A 109 7.96 -1.53 3.74
N ALA A 110 8.10 -2.16 2.56
CA ALA A 110 8.99 -1.68 1.51
C ALA A 110 8.61 -0.27 1.04
N LEU A 111 7.31 0.00 0.88
CA LEU A 111 6.81 1.31 0.48
C LEU A 111 7.13 2.40 1.51
N VAL A 112 6.95 2.11 2.80
CA VAL A 112 7.27 3.07 3.88
C VAL A 112 8.78 3.32 3.97
N LEU A 113 9.60 2.26 3.91
CA LEU A 113 11.06 2.42 3.92
C LEU A 113 11.54 3.22 2.71
N TYR A 114 10.98 2.93 1.53
CA TYR A 114 11.32 3.64 0.31
C TYR A 114 10.86 5.09 0.34
N SER A 115 9.63 5.38 0.79
CA SER A 115 9.13 6.76 0.87
C SER A 115 9.94 7.58 1.86
N SER A 116 10.22 7.06 3.06
CA SER A 116 11.08 7.74 4.03
C SER A 116 12.50 7.97 3.50
N GLY A 117 13.09 6.98 2.83
CA GLY A 117 14.40 7.11 2.20
C GLY A 117 14.41 8.14 1.05
N LEU A 118 13.35 8.17 0.25
CA LEU A 118 13.19 9.12 -0.85
C LEU A 118 13.04 10.54 -0.32
N THR A 119 12.14 10.79 0.63
CA THR A 119 11.95 12.11 1.25
C THR A 119 13.26 12.60 1.87
N PHE A 120 13.97 11.75 2.60
CA PHE A 120 15.28 12.11 3.16
C PHE A 120 16.30 12.46 2.08
N SER A 121 16.37 11.66 1.00
CA SER A 121 17.31 11.89 -0.09
C SER A 121 17.01 13.19 -0.85
N LEU A 122 15.72 13.50 -1.06
CA LEU A 122 15.27 14.72 -1.72
C LEU A 122 15.51 15.96 -0.86
N ASP A 123 15.23 15.90 0.44
CA ASP A 123 15.53 16.97 1.38
C ASP A 123 17.04 17.24 1.44
N TYR A 124 17.86 16.20 1.46
CA TYR A 124 19.32 16.33 1.42
C TYR A 124 19.82 16.94 0.11
N TRP A 125 19.26 16.51 -1.03
CA TRP A 125 19.59 17.08 -2.33
C TRP A 125 19.19 18.56 -2.40
N TYR A 126 17.98 18.89 -1.95
CA TYR A 126 17.50 20.27 -1.89
C TYR A 126 18.35 21.14 -0.96
N HIS A 127 18.72 20.64 0.22
CA HIS A 127 19.65 21.32 1.13
C HIS A 127 20.99 21.61 0.45
N THR A 128 21.54 20.63 -0.29
CA THR A 128 22.83 20.79 -0.99
C THR A 128 22.77 21.86 -2.07
N LEU A 129 21.66 21.95 -2.80
CA LEU A 129 21.49 22.95 -3.86
C LEU A 129 21.17 24.35 -3.33
N TYR A 130 20.29 24.46 -2.32
CA TYR A 130 19.68 25.73 -1.90
C TYR A 130 20.04 26.19 -0.50
N HIS A 131 20.92 25.47 0.22
CA HIS A 131 21.37 25.81 1.58
C HIS A 131 20.19 26.02 2.57
N SER A 132 19.11 25.25 2.37
CA SER A 132 17.91 25.24 3.22
C SER A 132 18.20 24.58 4.57
N ASN A 133 17.79 25.21 5.68
CA ASN A 133 18.17 24.79 7.03
C ASN A 133 17.35 23.65 7.67
N GLN A 134 16.45 22.98 6.94
CA GLN A 134 15.57 21.97 7.54
C GLN A 134 15.45 20.70 6.69
N VAL A 135 16.00 19.61 7.21
CA VAL A 135 15.75 18.24 6.74
C VAL A 135 14.65 17.67 7.62
N VAL A 136 13.49 17.35 7.05
CA VAL A 136 12.31 16.90 7.82
C VAL A 136 12.06 15.43 7.54
N LEU A 137 12.50 14.57 8.45
CA LEU A 137 12.18 13.15 8.38
C LEU A 137 10.72 12.91 8.82
N LYS A 138 9.81 12.78 7.85
CA LYS A 138 8.43 12.32 8.12
C LYS A 138 8.41 10.80 8.28
N ILE A 139 8.22 10.36 9.51
CA ILE A 139 7.95 8.94 9.80
C ILE A 139 6.42 8.76 9.87
N PRO A 140 5.79 8.01 8.94
CA PRO A 140 4.36 7.76 8.98
C PRO A 140 3.99 6.74 10.06
N PHE A 141 4.11 7.15 11.33
CA PHE A 141 3.91 6.28 12.50
C PHE A 141 2.53 5.61 12.52
N GLY A 142 1.48 6.32 12.07
CA GLY A 142 0.14 5.76 11.96
C GLY A 142 0.04 4.58 10.99
N GLU A 143 0.72 4.65 9.84
CA GLU A 143 0.76 3.54 8.88
C GLU A 143 1.54 2.34 9.44
N LEU A 144 2.65 2.62 10.14
CA LEU A 144 3.45 1.58 10.80
C LEU A 144 2.67 0.85 11.89
N MET A 145 1.91 1.58 12.72
CA MET A 145 1.04 0.98 13.74
C MET A 145 -0.08 0.14 13.10
N THR A 146 -0.65 0.62 12.00
CA THR A 146 -1.69 -0.11 11.25
C THR A 146 -1.13 -1.40 10.65
N LEU A 147 0.10 -1.38 10.15
CA LEU A 147 0.81 -2.57 9.69
C LEU A 147 1.08 -3.56 10.81
N GLY A 148 1.53 -3.09 11.97
CA GLY A 148 1.71 -3.91 13.17
C GLY A 148 0.42 -4.60 13.59
N LEU A 149 -0.69 -3.87 13.60
CA LEU A 149 -2.01 -4.44 13.89
C LEU A 149 -2.41 -5.50 12.86
N PHE A 150 -2.23 -5.25 11.56
CA PHE A 150 -2.52 -6.25 10.53
C PHE A 150 -1.66 -7.50 10.65
N ALA A 151 -0.38 -7.36 11.02
CA ALA A 151 0.50 -8.50 11.26
C ALA A 151 0.03 -9.34 12.46
N VAL A 152 -0.39 -8.69 13.55
CA VAL A 152 -0.96 -9.36 14.72
C VAL A 152 -2.27 -10.07 14.37
N VAL A 153 -3.18 -9.41 13.63
CA VAL A 153 -4.43 -10.02 13.19
C VAL A 153 -4.18 -11.23 12.29
N ALA A 154 -3.23 -11.14 11.36
CA ALA A 154 -2.85 -12.26 10.50
C ALA A 154 -2.29 -13.44 11.33
N TYR A 155 -1.48 -13.15 12.35
CA TYR A 155 -0.98 -14.17 13.28
C TYR A 155 -2.09 -14.82 14.10
N LEU A 156 -3.01 -14.03 14.67
CA LEU A 156 -4.15 -14.55 15.42
C LEU A 156 -5.07 -15.42 14.56
N LEU A 157 -5.31 -15.03 13.31
CA LEU A 157 -6.06 -15.84 12.35
C LEU A 157 -5.34 -17.14 11.99
N LYS A 158 -4.01 -17.16 12.01
CA LYS A 158 -3.22 -18.39 11.85
C LYS A 158 -3.40 -19.31 13.06
N ALA A 159 -3.20 -18.79 14.26
CA ALA A 159 -3.32 -19.56 15.49
C ALA A 159 -4.74 -20.11 15.69
N ALA A 160 -5.77 -19.32 15.42
CA ALA A 160 -7.17 -19.77 15.49
C ALA A 160 -7.46 -20.93 14.51
N LYS A 161 -6.82 -20.92 13.34
CA LYS A 161 -6.97 -21.99 12.36
C LYS A 161 -6.27 -23.29 12.81
N GLU A 162 -5.06 -23.19 13.35
CA GLU A 162 -4.34 -24.36 13.89
C GLU A 162 -5.16 -25.03 15.01
N ILE A 163 -5.81 -24.24 15.86
CA ILE A 163 -6.71 -24.77 16.92
C ILE A 163 -7.98 -25.41 16.34
N GLU A 164 -8.55 -24.87 15.26
CA GLU A 164 -9.73 -25.46 14.59
C GLU A 164 -9.37 -26.78 13.87
N ASP A 165 -8.19 -26.84 13.27
CA ASP A 165 -7.69 -28.03 12.58
C ASP A 165 -7.34 -29.14 13.60
N GLU A 166 -6.72 -28.82 14.75
CA GLU A 166 -6.49 -29.78 15.84
C GLU A 166 -7.82 -30.34 16.39
N ASN A 167 -8.80 -29.48 16.69
CA ASN A 167 -10.09 -29.94 17.23
C ASN A 167 -10.88 -30.84 16.26
N LYS A 168 -10.62 -30.79 14.95
CA LYS A 168 -11.23 -31.70 13.98
C LYS A 168 -10.53 -33.06 13.89
N GLU A 169 -9.28 -33.18 14.33
CA GLU A 169 -8.60 -34.49 14.44
C GLU A 169 -9.03 -35.26 15.70
N PHE A 170 -9.58 -34.58 16.71
CA PHE A 170 -10.04 -35.20 17.96
C PHE A 170 -11.53 -35.64 17.97
N ILE A 171 -12.32 -35.37 16.92
CA ILE A 171 -13.73 -35.78 16.79
C ILE A 171 -13.87 -36.93 15.79
#